data_AF-A0A6P7SQP9-F1
#
_entry.id   AF-A0A6P7SQP9-F1
#
_cell.length_a   1.000
_cell.length_b   1.000
_cell.length_c   1.000
_cell.angle_alpha   90.00
_cell.angle_beta   90.00
_cell.angle_gamma   90.00
#
_symmetry.space_group_name_H-M   'P 1'
#
loop_
_entity.id
_entity.type
_entity.pdbx_description
1 polymer ?
#
loop_
_entity_poly.entity_id
_entity_poly.type
_entity_poly.pdbx_seq_one_letter_code
_entity_poly.pdbx_strand_id
1 'polypeptide(L)'
;MPFNLLQRLRSVNRKLIIISGLIYLSLVFLFHGRLEFEQQLDNRFKTVFFKRNPVHLYLKKNTSATSISHSLHSSLKNKMELHVRNISTKPHVHIQANTPNFTLPYKNINITHAPNYKNCYQSSSNVGNNTFHRISDGIFIYSAYLDDRHSVPFVRVMTIIAQRKYKLRYFCHFPGNFWTDGLVYQMCENHNKHFGGYIISCPLPSSKPDQQKLFCSVSISLKKNGDTNHSSFIPITKIRTNSQPFSYGICIPPLFGNISQEHLVEYIELSKLLGVQHLYFYSFRLSDAATHVLEYYEKQNIVTIIPWKLPVEIHDNTIWYNGQLIAHNDCLYRSMSQVKMVAFNDLDEFIIPHNGSTWTDFVNRLSGENVCGFSFWSAFFDPSTGRPHPSGLFTMSQTGRSAKFSQVRTKVLVEPLKIFEVGIHHVSKPNEEHYKMLRVDTNVAFLHHYRKCVSNYGMKCDKFIPDRAIYRYFDDLKTAFDSQLKIIRQINSTA
;
A
#
# COMPACT_ATOMS: atom_id res chain seq x y z
N MET A 1 39.67 -25.25 -55.12
CA MET A 1 39.49 -24.68 -53.76
C MET A 1 38.00 -24.48 -53.47
N PRO A 2 37.33 -25.44 -52.80
CA PRO A 2 36.28 -25.05 -51.84
C PRO A 2 36.13 -26.06 -50.67
N PHE A 3 37.21 -26.40 -49.95
CA PHE A 3 37.14 -27.31 -48.78
C PHE A 3 37.39 -26.61 -47.43
N ASN A 4 37.86 -25.36 -47.41
CA ASN A 4 38.24 -24.66 -46.17
C ASN A 4 37.14 -23.78 -45.54
N LEU A 5 36.02 -23.54 -46.22
CA LEU A 5 34.94 -22.69 -45.68
C LEU A 5 33.97 -23.47 -44.75
N LEU A 6 33.69 -24.73 -45.07
CA LEU A 6 32.80 -25.61 -44.30
C LEU A 6 33.40 -26.06 -42.96
N GLN A 7 34.72 -26.26 -42.87
CA GLN A 7 35.39 -26.57 -41.60
C GLN A 7 35.45 -25.35 -40.66
N ARG A 8 35.65 -24.13 -41.18
CA ARG A 8 35.60 -22.90 -40.36
C ARG A 8 34.20 -22.61 -39.83
N LEU A 9 33.14 -22.80 -40.62
CA LEU A 9 31.76 -22.61 -40.17
C LEU A 9 31.33 -23.65 -39.10
N ARG A 10 31.79 -24.90 -39.19
CA ARG A 10 31.54 -25.93 -38.16
C ARG A 10 32.28 -25.66 -36.84
N SER A 11 33.48 -25.08 -36.90
CA SER A 11 34.26 -24.69 -35.72
C SER A 11 33.65 -23.51 -34.96
N VAL A 12 33.17 -22.49 -35.68
CA VAL A 12 32.50 -21.31 -35.09
C VAL A 12 31.17 -21.69 -34.43
N ASN A 13 30.37 -22.55 -35.06
CA ASN A 13 29.11 -23.04 -34.46
C ASN A 13 29.34 -23.89 -33.21
N ARG A 14 30.38 -24.73 -33.16
CA ARG A 14 30.72 -25.49 -31.94
C ARG A 14 31.12 -24.58 -30.79
N LYS A 15 31.91 -23.53 -31.04
CA LYS A 15 32.27 -22.55 -29.99
C LYS A 15 31.07 -21.76 -29.48
N LEU A 16 30.14 -21.38 -30.36
CA LEU A 16 28.93 -20.66 -29.95
C LEU A 16 27.99 -21.51 -29.10
N ILE A 17 27.86 -22.81 -29.42
CA ILE A 17 27.05 -23.76 -28.63
C ILE A 17 27.67 -24.02 -27.26
N ILE A 18 29.00 -24.14 -27.16
CA ILE A 18 29.70 -24.31 -25.88
C ILE A 18 29.56 -23.06 -25.00
N ILE A 19 29.68 -21.86 -25.58
CA ILE A 19 29.50 -20.59 -24.85
C ILE A 19 28.05 -20.44 -24.38
N SER A 20 27.06 -20.77 -25.21
CA SER A 20 25.65 -20.76 -24.84
C SER A 20 25.34 -21.78 -23.74
N GLY A 21 25.93 -22.99 -23.80
CA GLY A 21 25.82 -24.01 -22.76
C GLY A 21 26.45 -23.59 -21.43
N LEU A 22 27.61 -22.92 -21.46
CA LEU A 22 28.25 -22.41 -20.25
C LEU A 22 27.49 -21.23 -19.63
N ILE A 23 26.90 -20.35 -20.45
CA ILE A 23 26.02 -19.27 -19.97
C ILE A 23 24.74 -19.86 -19.36
N TYR A 24 24.14 -20.87 -19.99
CA TYR A 24 22.97 -21.57 -19.45
C TYR A 24 23.28 -22.29 -18.13
N LEU A 25 24.40 -23.01 -18.03
CA LEU A 25 24.86 -23.64 -16.78
C LEU A 25 25.14 -22.60 -15.68
N SER A 26 25.73 -21.45 -16.04
CA SER A 26 25.98 -20.36 -15.10
C SER A 26 24.67 -19.73 -14.59
N LEU A 27 23.68 -19.56 -15.47
CA LEU A 27 22.35 -19.07 -15.10
C LEU A 27 21.57 -20.10 -14.26
N VAL A 28 21.69 -21.39 -14.57
CA VAL A 28 21.09 -22.47 -13.77
C VAL A 28 21.71 -22.52 -12.38
N PHE A 29 23.04 -22.36 -12.25
CA PHE A 29 23.72 -22.27 -10.94
C PHE A 29 23.35 -20.99 -10.17
N LEU A 30 23.20 -19.84 -10.84
CA LEU A 30 22.76 -18.58 -10.22
C LEU A 30 21.29 -18.62 -9.79
N PHE A 31 20.43 -19.39 -10.46
CA PHE A 31 19.01 -19.52 -10.10
C PHE A 31 18.74 -20.67 -9.10
N HIS A 32 19.45 -21.80 -9.17
CA HIS A 32 19.27 -22.91 -8.22
C HIS A 32 20.07 -22.70 -6.92
N GLY A 33 21.25 -22.06 -6.98
CA GLY A 33 22.00 -21.66 -5.79
C GLY A 33 21.27 -20.61 -4.93
N ARG A 34 20.28 -19.91 -5.51
CA ARG A 34 19.43 -18.93 -4.80
C ARG A 34 18.23 -19.58 -4.10
N LEU A 35 17.77 -20.74 -4.56
CA LEU A 35 16.69 -21.52 -3.94
C LEU A 35 17.18 -22.36 -2.74
N GLU A 36 18.39 -22.93 -2.81
CA GLU A 36 18.96 -23.66 -1.66
C GLU A 36 19.40 -22.73 -0.51
N PHE A 37 19.78 -21.48 -0.79
CA PHE A 37 20.15 -20.50 0.24
C PHE A 37 18.93 -20.00 1.03
N GLU A 38 17.76 -19.87 0.38
CA GLU A 38 16.50 -19.51 1.05
C GLU A 38 15.94 -20.67 1.90
N GLN A 39 16.14 -21.93 1.48
CA GLN A 39 15.73 -23.10 2.25
C GLN A 39 16.63 -23.37 3.48
N GLN A 40 17.92 -23.02 3.42
CA GLN A 40 18.82 -23.09 4.58
C GLN A 40 18.61 -21.97 5.60
N LEU A 41 18.16 -20.78 5.17
CA LEU A 41 17.75 -19.70 6.07
C LEU A 41 16.49 -20.08 6.86
N ASP A 42 15.49 -20.69 6.22
CA ASP A 42 14.27 -21.16 6.90
C ASP A 42 14.54 -22.28 7.93
N ASN A 43 15.49 -23.18 7.64
CA ASN A 43 15.89 -24.23 8.60
C ASN A 43 16.72 -23.71 9.79
N ARG A 44 17.52 -22.64 9.61
CA ARG A 44 18.22 -21.97 10.74
C ARG A 44 17.28 -21.15 11.62
N PHE A 45 16.22 -20.56 11.06
CA PHE A 45 15.21 -19.85 11.85
C PHE A 45 14.38 -20.79 12.73
N LYS A 46 14.09 -22.02 12.25
CA LYS A 46 13.38 -23.06 13.04
C LYS A 46 14.22 -23.66 14.17
N THR A 47 15.54 -23.74 14.03
CA THR A 47 16.42 -24.34 15.08
C THR A 47 16.72 -23.39 16.25
N VAL A 48 16.58 -22.07 16.08
CA VAL A 48 16.85 -21.09 17.14
C VAL A 48 15.66 -20.94 18.11
N PHE A 49 14.44 -21.23 17.68
CA PHE A 49 13.23 -21.06 18.52
C PHE A 49 12.80 -22.29 19.33
N PHE A 50 13.36 -23.49 19.10
CA PHE A 50 12.97 -24.72 19.82
C PHE A 50 13.98 -25.22 20.88
N LYS A 51 15.05 -24.48 21.19
CA LYS A 51 15.90 -24.79 22.35
C LYS A 51 15.40 -24.10 23.62
N ARG A 52 14.22 -24.52 24.11
CA ARG A 52 13.86 -24.49 25.55
C ARG A 52 12.55 -25.28 25.76
N ASN A 53 12.70 -26.41 26.45
CA ASN A 53 11.69 -27.38 26.94
C ASN A 53 11.13 -28.42 25.94
N PRO A 54 11.53 -29.70 26.04
CA PRO A 54 10.87 -30.80 25.36
C PRO A 54 9.70 -31.33 26.21
N VAL A 55 8.50 -31.37 25.63
CA VAL A 55 7.41 -32.24 26.11
C VAL A 55 7.21 -33.31 25.05
N HIS A 56 7.48 -34.55 25.43
CA HIS A 56 7.30 -35.76 24.63
C HIS A 56 5.82 -35.98 24.27
N LEU A 57 5.54 -36.30 23.01
CA LEU A 57 4.25 -36.85 22.60
C LEU A 57 4.45 -38.11 21.75
N TYR A 58 4.01 -39.22 22.31
CA TYR A 58 3.94 -40.55 21.71
C TYR A 58 2.85 -40.61 20.64
N LEU A 59 3.17 -41.15 19.46
CA LEU A 59 2.20 -41.56 18.45
C LEU A 59 1.74 -43.00 18.74
N LYS A 60 0.42 -43.22 18.85
CA LYS A 60 -0.19 -44.55 18.79
C LYS A 60 -1.13 -44.60 17.59
N LYS A 61 -0.76 -45.43 16.61
CA LYS A 61 -1.61 -45.92 15.52
C LYS A 61 -2.84 -46.62 16.10
N ASN A 62 -3.99 -46.48 15.44
CA ASN A 62 -4.93 -47.58 15.35
C ASN A 62 -5.59 -47.65 13.98
N THR A 63 -5.47 -48.85 13.41
CA THR A 63 -6.00 -49.41 12.19
C THR A 63 -7.41 -49.93 12.41
N SER A 64 -8.29 -49.79 11.42
CA SER A 64 -9.19 -50.88 10.99
C SER A 64 -10.00 -50.46 9.76
N ALA A 65 -9.91 -51.29 8.72
CA ALA A 65 -10.63 -51.24 7.46
C ALA A 65 -11.82 -52.21 7.48
N THR A 66 -12.81 -51.99 6.61
CA THR A 66 -13.78 -52.95 6.00
C THR A 66 -14.70 -52.13 5.08
N SER A 67 -14.54 -52.12 3.73
CA SER A 67 -15.12 -53.01 2.69
C SER A 67 -16.65 -53.17 2.81
N ILE A 68 -17.51 -52.86 1.81
CA ILE A 68 -17.86 -53.61 0.57
C ILE A 68 -18.92 -52.73 -0.20
N SER A 69 -18.73 -52.33 -1.47
CA SER A 69 -19.36 -52.81 -2.76
C SER A 69 -20.92 -52.69 -2.85
N HIS A 70 -21.66 -52.42 -3.94
CA HIS A 70 -21.48 -52.49 -5.41
C HIS A 70 -22.62 -51.72 -6.17
N SER A 71 -22.27 -51.09 -7.31
CA SER A 71 -22.95 -50.87 -8.63
C SER A 71 -24.47 -50.59 -8.88
N LEU A 72 -24.71 -49.53 -9.70
CA LEU A 72 -25.57 -49.33 -10.92
C LEU A 72 -27.11 -49.58 -10.86
N HIS A 73 -28.04 -48.77 -11.45
CA HIS A 73 -28.13 -48.31 -12.86
C HIS A 73 -29.25 -47.24 -13.09
N SER A 74 -29.03 -46.30 -14.04
CA SER A 74 -29.98 -45.52 -14.92
C SER A 74 -31.09 -44.63 -14.32
N SER A 75 -31.61 -43.53 -14.90
CA SER A 75 -31.26 -42.53 -15.95
C SER A 75 -32.44 -41.52 -16.02
N LEU A 76 -32.16 -40.23 -16.30
CA LEU A 76 -33.07 -39.16 -16.81
C LEU A 76 -34.18 -38.64 -15.86
N LYS A 77 -34.24 -37.38 -15.40
CA LYS A 77 -34.35 -36.12 -16.17
C LYS A 77 -34.47 -34.92 -15.19
N ASN A 78 -33.85 -33.80 -15.56
CA ASN A 78 -34.20 -32.41 -15.25
C ASN A 78 -34.28 -31.94 -13.78
N LYS A 79 -33.24 -31.25 -13.30
CA LYS A 79 -33.29 -29.82 -12.98
C LYS A 79 -31.90 -29.27 -12.64
N MET A 80 -31.71 -28.04 -13.08
CA MET A 80 -30.49 -27.25 -13.00
C MET A 80 -30.37 -26.64 -11.59
N GLU A 81 -29.46 -27.13 -10.76
CA GLU A 81 -29.07 -26.48 -9.50
C GLU A 81 -27.55 -26.55 -9.32
N LEU A 82 -26.93 -25.37 -9.22
CA LEU A 82 -25.50 -25.18 -8.97
C LEU A 82 -25.17 -25.61 -7.54
N HIS A 83 -24.30 -26.61 -7.44
CA HIS A 83 -23.76 -27.17 -6.20
C HIS A 83 -22.82 -26.17 -5.49
N VAL A 84 -23.27 -25.63 -4.37
CA VAL A 84 -22.40 -25.17 -3.27
C VAL A 84 -21.89 -26.42 -2.55
N ARG A 85 -20.60 -26.73 -2.65
CA ARG A 85 -20.01 -27.82 -1.86
C ARG A 85 -19.75 -27.33 -0.43
N ASN A 86 -20.65 -27.73 0.47
CA ASN A 86 -20.39 -27.85 1.90
C ASN A 86 -19.33 -28.94 2.15
N ILE A 87 -18.26 -28.62 2.88
CA ILE A 87 -17.42 -29.63 3.53
C ILE A 87 -17.60 -29.49 5.05
N SER A 88 -18.04 -30.62 5.60
CA SER A 88 -18.41 -30.92 6.98
C SER A 88 -17.32 -30.61 8.00
N THR A 89 -17.74 -29.94 9.06
CA THR A 89 -17.09 -29.92 10.39
C THR A 89 -17.27 -31.27 11.08
N LYS A 90 -16.30 -31.65 11.93
CA LYS A 90 -16.50 -32.62 13.03
C LYS A 90 -15.72 -32.15 14.27
N PRO A 91 -16.16 -32.53 15.48
CA PRO A 91 -16.24 -31.63 16.64
C PRO A 91 -15.21 -31.97 17.73
N HIS A 92 -14.79 -30.99 18.53
CA HIS A 92 -14.36 -31.24 19.92
C HIS A 92 -14.67 -30.02 20.80
N VAL A 93 -15.65 -30.16 21.71
CA VAL A 93 -15.51 -30.40 23.17
C VAL A 93 -15.62 -29.09 23.95
N HIS A 94 -16.80 -28.89 24.55
CA HIS A 94 -17.05 -27.86 25.55
C HIS A 94 -16.24 -28.14 26.82
N ILE A 95 -15.46 -27.16 27.25
CA ILE A 95 -14.99 -27.05 28.64
C ILE A 95 -15.66 -25.79 29.20
N GLN A 96 -16.66 -25.99 30.05
CA GLN A 96 -17.22 -24.92 30.89
C GLN A 96 -16.17 -24.51 31.93
N ALA A 97 -15.83 -23.24 31.97
CA ALA A 97 -15.15 -22.62 33.10
C ALA A 97 -16.12 -21.62 33.74
N ASN A 98 -16.63 -21.99 34.91
CA ASN A 98 -17.36 -21.12 35.83
C ASN A 98 -16.41 -20.06 36.40
N THR A 99 -16.76 -18.77 36.31
CA THR A 99 -16.21 -17.74 37.21
C THR A 99 -17.23 -16.61 37.46
N PRO A 100 -17.17 -15.98 38.65
CA PRO A 100 -18.34 -15.45 39.37
C PRO A 100 -18.72 -14.01 39.01
N ASN A 101 -20.02 -13.72 39.15
CA ASN A 101 -20.58 -12.36 39.16
C ASN A 101 -19.96 -11.53 40.29
N PHE A 102 -19.27 -10.45 39.93
CA PHE A 102 -18.90 -9.38 40.85
C PHE A 102 -19.52 -8.06 40.38
N THR A 103 -20.69 -7.75 40.93
CA THR A 103 -21.21 -6.39 41.02
C THR A 103 -20.50 -5.66 42.17
N LEU A 104 -19.88 -4.51 41.89
CA LEU A 104 -19.39 -3.59 42.92
C LEU A 104 -20.07 -2.22 42.79
N PRO A 105 -20.31 -1.53 43.94
CA PRO A 105 -21.28 -0.45 44.06
C PRO A 105 -20.68 0.90 43.64
N TYR A 106 -21.48 1.71 42.94
CA TYR A 106 -21.22 3.12 42.75
C TYR A 106 -21.26 3.85 44.10
N LYS A 107 -20.13 4.41 44.53
CA LYS A 107 -20.07 5.47 45.54
C LYS A 107 -19.28 6.66 45.01
N ASN A 108 -19.93 7.82 45.12
CA ASN A 108 -19.47 9.13 44.68
C ASN A 108 -18.09 9.48 45.25
N ILE A 109 -17.15 9.80 44.38
CA ILE A 109 -15.91 10.48 44.73
C ILE A 109 -15.98 11.89 44.14
N ASN A 110 -15.84 12.88 45.03
CA ASN A 110 -15.79 14.29 44.72
C ASN A 110 -14.70 14.59 43.67
N ILE A 111 -15.10 15.28 42.60
CA ILE A 111 -14.22 15.73 41.52
C ILE A 111 -13.35 16.87 42.07
N THR A 112 -12.15 16.52 42.53
CA THR A 112 -11.05 17.49 42.64
C THR A 112 -10.43 17.67 41.25
N HIS A 113 -10.22 18.93 40.88
CA HIS A 113 -9.91 19.38 39.52
C HIS A 113 -8.81 18.56 38.83
N ALA A 114 -9.17 17.93 37.71
CA ALA A 114 -8.25 17.27 36.80
C ALA A 114 -7.23 18.29 36.25
N PRO A 115 -5.93 17.98 36.19
CA PRO A 115 -4.95 18.87 35.59
C PRO A 115 -5.24 19.00 34.09
N ASN A 116 -5.12 20.23 33.60
CA ASN A 116 -5.46 20.65 32.25
C ASN A 116 -4.42 20.12 31.23
N TYR A 117 -4.51 18.86 30.81
CA TYR A 117 -3.67 18.28 29.74
C TYR A 117 -4.43 18.21 28.40
N LYS A 118 -4.28 19.23 27.55
CA LYS A 118 -4.61 19.08 26.12
C LYS A 118 -3.60 18.10 25.50
N ASN A 119 -4.09 17.00 24.90
CA ASN A 119 -3.30 16.00 24.17
C ASN A 119 -2.28 16.65 23.22
N CYS A 120 -0.97 16.43 23.43
CA CYS A 120 0.11 17.04 22.65
C CYS A 120 0.33 16.39 21.26
N TYR A 121 -0.36 15.30 20.96
CA TYR A 121 -0.27 14.62 19.67
C TYR A 121 -0.85 15.48 18.56
N GLN A 122 -0.20 15.48 17.40
CA GLN A 122 -0.78 16.09 16.22
C GLN A 122 -2.04 15.32 15.80
N SER A 123 -3.05 16.08 15.35
CA SER A 123 -4.19 15.49 14.65
C SER A 123 -3.71 14.90 13.33
N SER A 124 -4.24 13.74 12.97
CA SER A 124 -4.02 13.14 11.63
C SER A 124 -4.51 14.04 10.49
N SER A 125 -5.44 14.96 10.77
CA SER A 125 -5.92 15.97 9.83
C SER A 125 -4.99 17.18 9.71
N ASN A 126 -4.04 17.34 10.62
CA ASN A 126 -3.09 18.44 10.56
C ASN A 126 -1.89 17.99 9.72
N VAL A 127 -1.74 18.58 8.54
CA VAL A 127 -0.61 18.29 7.66
C VAL A 127 0.69 18.77 8.30
N GLY A 128 0.68 19.78 9.17
CA GLY A 128 1.90 20.34 9.77
C GLY A 128 2.93 20.84 8.74
N ASN A 129 4.00 21.49 9.19
CA ASN A 129 5.16 21.78 8.33
C ASN A 129 6.01 20.51 8.16
N ASN A 130 5.44 19.44 7.59
CA ASN A 130 6.20 18.21 7.34
C ASN A 130 7.30 18.48 6.33
N THR A 131 8.53 18.37 6.79
CA THR A 131 9.73 18.53 5.98
C THR A 131 10.70 17.42 6.34
N PHE A 132 11.62 17.09 5.45
CA PHE A 132 12.66 16.13 5.77
C PHE A 132 13.68 16.77 6.71
N HIS A 133 13.88 16.15 7.87
CA HIS A 133 14.89 16.53 8.84
C HIS A 133 16.12 15.64 8.67
N ARG A 134 17.27 16.27 8.40
CA ARG A 134 18.55 15.58 8.28
C ARG A 134 19.08 15.21 9.66
N ILE A 135 19.29 13.92 9.91
CA ILE A 135 19.85 13.40 11.16
C ILE A 135 21.36 13.21 11.04
N SER A 136 21.80 12.72 9.89
CA SER A 136 23.20 12.58 9.53
C SER A 136 23.30 12.63 8.02
N ASP A 137 24.53 12.62 7.50
CA ASP A 137 24.76 12.49 6.06
C ASP A 137 24.00 11.29 5.49
N GLY A 138 23.15 11.52 4.49
CA GLY A 138 22.34 10.48 3.84
C GLY A 138 21.30 9.78 4.73
N ILE A 139 20.84 10.41 5.82
CA ILE A 139 19.78 9.88 6.71
C ILE A 139 18.81 11.01 7.03
N PHE A 140 17.55 10.84 6.61
CA PHE A 140 16.52 11.87 6.73
C PHE A 140 15.22 11.28 7.28
N ILE A 141 14.64 11.89 8.31
CA ILE A 141 13.33 11.53 8.86
C ILE A 141 12.26 12.51 8.36
N TYR A 142 11.04 12.04 8.16
CA TYR A 142 9.95 12.86 7.61
C TYR A 142 8.75 13.01 8.56
N SER A 143 8.19 11.89 9.01
CA SER A 143 6.97 11.87 9.83
C SER A 143 7.03 10.74 10.85
N ALA A 144 6.29 10.89 11.94
CA ALA A 144 6.23 9.91 13.02
C ALA A 144 4.79 9.62 13.45
N TYR A 145 4.46 8.33 13.58
CA TYR A 145 3.13 7.86 13.96
C TYR A 145 3.19 6.96 15.18
N LEU A 146 2.34 7.22 16.18
CA LEU A 146 2.09 6.28 17.27
C LEU A 146 1.19 5.17 16.76
N ASP A 147 1.75 3.97 16.69
CA ASP A 147 1.14 2.73 16.23
C ASP A 147 0.96 1.78 17.42
N ASP A 148 -0.26 1.74 17.96
CA ASP A 148 -0.69 0.92 19.09
C ASP A 148 -1.50 -0.30 18.66
N ARG A 149 -1.44 -0.70 17.38
CA ARG A 149 -2.13 -1.87 16.83
C ARG A 149 -1.54 -3.21 17.28
N HIS A 150 -0.40 -3.20 17.95
CA HIS A 150 0.25 -4.38 18.51
C HIS A 150 0.30 -4.31 20.04
N SER A 151 0.50 -5.46 20.70
CA SER A 151 0.62 -5.55 22.17
C SER A 151 1.72 -4.65 22.74
N VAL A 152 2.79 -4.42 21.98
CA VAL A 152 3.80 -3.40 22.25
C VAL A 152 3.60 -2.25 21.26
N PRO A 153 3.30 -1.03 21.74
CA PRO A 153 3.16 0.12 20.86
C PRO A 153 4.52 0.56 20.31
N PHE A 154 4.52 1.07 19.08
CA PHE A 154 5.68 1.61 18.40
C PHE A 154 5.44 3.05 17.98
N VAL A 155 6.50 3.86 17.96
CA VAL A 155 6.53 5.05 17.10
C VAL A 155 7.19 4.66 15.79
N ARG A 156 6.43 4.77 14.68
CA ARG A 156 6.89 4.46 13.32
C ARG A 156 7.36 5.74 12.66
N VAL A 157 8.64 5.80 12.31
CA VAL A 157 9.25 6.99 11.70
C VAL A 157 9.54 6.71 10.23
N MET A 158 8.86 7.45 9.34
CA MET A 158 9.09 7.38 7.90
C MET A 158 10.42 8.05 7.56
N THR A 159 11.30 7.31 6.91
CA THR A 159 12.72 7.69 6.76
C THR A 159 13.23 7.41 5.35
N ILE A 160 14.08 8.31 4.85
CA ILE A 160 14.93 8.04 3.68
C ILE A 160 16.37 7.79 4.17
N ILE A 161 16.96 6.67 3.74
CA ILE A 161 18.31 6.27 4.13
C ILE A 161 19.12 5.90 2.88
N ALA A 162 20.37 6.36 2.83
CA ALA A 162 21.33 5.88 1.84
C ALA A 162 21.56 4.37 2.00
N GLN A 163 21.57 3.62 0.89
CA GLN A 163 21.62 2.15 0.87
C GLN A 163 22.81 1.56 1.66
N ARG A 164 23.94 2.27 1.74
CA ARG A 164 25.11 1.83 2.51
C ARG A 164 24.98 2.02 4.04
N LYS A 165 23.95 2.73 4.51
CA LYS A 165 23.80 3.16 5.91
C LYS A 165 22.67 2.48 6.68
N TYR A 166 21.72 1.79 6.03
CA TYR A 166 20.57 1.21 6.74
C TYR A 166 20.95 0.13 7.78
N LYS A 167 22.13 -0.49 7.66
CA LYS A 167 22.65 -1.49 8.61
C LYS A 167 23.30 -0.89 9.87
N LEU A 168 23.38 0.44 9.96
CA LEU A 168 23.87 1.10 11.17
C LEU A 168 22.90 0.88 12.33
N ARG A 169 23.36 1.14 13.56
CA ARG A 169 22.49 1.16 14.74
C ARG A 169 21.84 2.53 14.88
N TYR A 170 20.54 2.52 15.12
CA TYR A 170 19.72 3.71 15.31
C TYR A 170 19.15 3.72 16.72
N PHE A 171 19.05 4.90 17.31
CA PHE A 171 18.48 5.11 18.63
C PHE A 171 17.36 6.14 18.52
N CYS A 172 16.21 5.83 19.11
CA CYS A 172 15.10 6.76 19.21
C CYS A 172 15.15 7.46 20.56
N HIS A 173 15.04 8.78 20.53
CA HIS A 173 15.10 9.67 21.68
C HIS A 173 13.75 10.34 21.86
N PHE A 174 13.30 10.41 23.10
CA PHE A 174 12.04 11.02 23.49
C PHE A 174 12.25 12.07 24.58
N PRO A 175 11.35 13.06 24.70
CA PRO A 175 11.40 14.04 25.78
C PRO A 175 11.52 13.38 27.17
N GLY A 176 12.33 13.98 28.04
CA GLY A 176 12.59 13.46 29.39
C GLY A 176 13.63 12.32 29.44
N ASN A 177 14.63 12.37 28.55
CA ASN A 177 15.81 11.49 28.49
C ASN A 177 15.49 10.00 28.36
N PHE A 178 14.35 9.66 27.76
CA PHE A 178 14.00 8.29 27.45
C PHE A 178 14.49 7.93 26.05
N TRP A 179 15.10 6.75 25.89
CA TRP A 179 15.57 6.26 24.60
C TRP A 179 15.36 4.75 24.44
N THR A 180 15.30 4.30 23.19
CA THR A 180 15.22 2.88 22.80
C THR A 180 16.05 2.61 21.55
N ASP A 181 16.38 1.35 21.27
CA ASP A 181 16.88 0.95 19.96
C ASP A 181 15.80 1.16 18.89
N GLY A 182 16.19 1.74 17.75
CA GLY A 182 15.35 1.90 16.57
C GLY A 182 15.48 0.70 15.64
N LEU A 183 14.37 0.01 15.39
CA LEU A 183 14.32 -1.15 14.52
C LEU A 183 14.10 -0.71 13.07
N VAL A 184 15.11 -0.86 12.23
CA VAL A 184 15.06 -0.44 10.81
C VAL A 184 14.39 -1.53 9.97
N TYR A 185 13.31 -1.15 9.28
CA TYR A 185 12.66 -1.96 8.26
C TYR A 185 12.90 -1.34 6.88
N GLN A 186 13.44 -2.10 5.94
CA GLN A 186 13.64 -1.68 4.56
C GLN A 186 12.36 -1.92 3.75
N MET A 187 11.88 -0.89 3.06
CA MET A 187 10.70 -1.02 2.21
C MET A 187 10.97 -1.85 0.95
N CYS A 188 9.93 -2.52 0.43
CA CYS A 188 10.00 -3.60 -0.57
C CYS A 188 10.57 -3.20 -1.93
N GLU A 189 10.35 -1.97 -2.37
CA GLU A 189 10.59 -1.52 -3.75
C GLU A 189 11.57 -0.34 -3.81
N ASN A 190 12.73 -0.46 -3.16
CA ASN A 190 13.78 0.57 -3.25
C ASN A 190 14.53 0.60 -4.59
N HIS A 191 14.25 -0.35 -5.52
CA HIS A 191 14.79 -0.42 -6.89
C HIS A 191 16.32 -0.27 -6.99
N ASN A 192 17.05 -0.76 -5.99
CA ASN A 192 18.51 -0.67 -5.90
C ASN A 192 19.07 0.76 -6.12
N LYS A 193 18.28 1.77 -5.74
CA LYS A 193 18.68 3.18 -5.80
C LYS A 193 19.59 3.54 -4.64
N HIS A 194 20.35 4.63 -4.79
CA HIS A 194 21.30 5.09 -3.77
C HIS A 194 20.59 5.44 -2.45
N PHE A 195 19.40 6.03 -2.55
CA PHE A 195 18.48 6.28 -1.46
C PHE A 195 17.24 5.40 -1.59
N GLY A 196 16.70 4.98 -0.45
CA GLY A 196 15.48 4.20 -0.38
C GLY A 196 14.61 4.60 0.81
N GLY A 197 13.39 4.07 0.82
CA GLY A 197 12.43 4.18 1.91
C GLY A 197 12.64 3.14 3.00
N TYR A 198 12.49 3.59 4.24
CA TYR A 198 12.64 2.77 5.45
C TYR A 198 11.63 3.23 6.52
N ILE A 199 11.25 2.31 7.39
CA ILE A 199 10.49 2.61 8.61
C ILE A 199 11.41 2.31 9.79
N ILE A 200 11.73 3.32 10.61
CA ILE A 200 12.40 3.11 11.89
C ILE A 200 11.32 2.97 12.96
N SER A 201 11.24 1.80 13.60
CA SER A 201 10.25 1.51 14.64
C SER A 201 10.87 1.62 16.02
N CYS A 202 10.35 2.54 16.83
CA CYS A 202 10.80 2.81 18.18
C CYS A 202 9.82 2.17 19.18
N PRO A 203 10.15 1.02 19.82
CA PRO A 203 9.25 0.39 20.77
C PRO A 203 9.08 1.26 22.01
N LEU A 204 7.84 1.33 22.52
CA LEU A 204 7.52 2.04 23.74
C LEU A 204 7.33 1.05 24.91
N PRO A 205 7.76 1.41 26.13
CA PRO A 205 7.68 0.53 27.29
C PRO A 205 6.22 0.34 27.72
N SER A 206 5.84 -0.90 28.06
CA SER A 206 4.46 -1.29 28.39
C SER A 206 3.99 -0.86 29.79
N SER A 207 4.75 -0.06 30.54
CA SER A 207 4.56 0.09 32.00
C SER A 207 3.73 1.31 32.43
N LYS A 208 2.53 1.00 32.95
CA LYS A 208 1.54 1.77 33.76
C LYS A 208 0.90 3.05 33.15
N PRO A 209 -0.44 3.22 33.28
CA PRO A 209 -1.17 4.42 32.78
C PRO A 209 -0.59 5.74 33.29
N ASP A 210 -0.16 5.81 34.54
CA ASP A 210 0.40 7.02 35.16
C ASP A 210 1.85 7.34 34.73
N GLN A 211 2.51 6.40 34.03
CA GLN A 211 3.85 6.54 33.46
C GLN A 211 3.85 6.55 31.92
N GLN A 212 2.69 6.63 31.27
CA GLN A 212 2.59 7.13 29.91
C GLN A 212 3.00 8.62 29.92
N LYS A 213 4.30 8.88 30.03
CA LYS A 213 4.88 10.12 29.51
C LYS A 213 4.33 10.24 28.10
N LEU A 214 3.54 11.28 27.82
CA LEU A 214 3.07 11.50 26.45
C LEU A 214 4.31 11.65 25.57
N PHE A 215 4.58 10.63 24.76
CA PHE A 215 5.63 10.66 23.74
C PHE A 215 5.16 11.59 22.62
N CYS A 216 5.28 12.90 22.84
CA CYS A 216 4.77 13.94 21.92
C CYS A 216 5.61 14.11 20.67
N SER A 217 6.90 13.77 20.76
CA SER A 217 7.87 13.91 19.69
C SER A 217 8.95 12.84 19.81
N VAL A 218 9.63 12.57 18.70
CA VAL A 218 10.75 11.64 18.62
C VAL A 218 11.89 12.27 17.84
N SER A 219 13.13 11.99 18.25
CA SER A 219 14.30 12.22 17.42
C SER A 219 15.06 10.90 17.21
N ILE A 220 15.78 10.81 16.09
CA ILE A 220 16.59 9.64 15.76
C ILE A 220 18.06 10.04 15.78
N SER A 221 18.94 9.16 16.25
CA SER A 221 20.39 9.37 16.15
C SER A 221 21.16 8.06 15.97
N LEU A 222 22.43 8.17 15.59
CA LEU A 222 23.36 7.03 15.46
C LEU A 222 24.12 6.73 16.76
N LYS A 223 23.95 7.54 17.80
CA LYS A 223 24.64 7.42 19.08
C LYS A 223 23.63 7.28 20.22
N LYS A 224 23.88 6.32 21.09
CA LYS A 224 23.02 6.03 22.26
C LYS A 224 22.84 7.24 23.18
N ASN A 225 23.91 8.00 23.43
CA ASN A 225 23.88 9.24 24.21
C ASN A 225 24.04 10.45 23.28
N GLY A 226 23.41 10.41 22.10
CA GLY A 226 23.50 11.49 21.13
C GLY A 226 23.10 12.82 21.77
N ASP A 227 23.84 13.88 21.45
CA ASP A 227 23.57 15.22 21.95
C ASP A 227 22.16 15.65 21.52
N THR A 228 21.21 15.59 22.47
CA THR A 228 19.81 15.93 22.23
C THR A 228 19.65 17.42 21.91
N ASN A 229 20.64 18.25 22.23
CA ASN A 229 20.57 19.70 22.04
C ASN A 229 20.61 20.13 20.57
N HIS A 230 21.09 19.26 19.67
CA HIS A 230 21.09 19.49 18.21
C HIS A 230 20.17 18.54 17.45
N SER A 231 19.37 17.76 18.16
CA SER A 231 18.53 16.73 17.56
C SER A 231 17.19 17.32 17.09
N SER A 232 16.83 17.10 15.82
CA SER A 232 15.53 17.52 15.29
C SER A 232 14.46 16.57 15.84
N PHE A 233 13.67 17.03 16.80
CA PHE A 233 12.48 16.33 17.26
C PHE A 233 11.34 16.58 16.29
N ILE A 234 10.77 15.49 15.76
CA ILE A 234 9.54 15.57 14.95
C ILE A 234 8.34 15.19 15.83
N PRO A 235 7.21 15.92 15.68
CA PRO A 235 6.00 15.62 16.42
C PRO A 235 5.43 14.25 16.03
N ILE A 236 4.81 13.58 17.00
CA ILE A 236 4.17 12.28 16.81
C ILE A 236 2.68 12.50 16.54
N THR A 237 2.19 11.89 15.47
CA THR A 237 0.76 11.82 15.14
C THR A 237 0.17 10.56 15.77
N LYS A 238 -0.89 10.70 16.56
CA LYS A 238 -1.59 9.55 17.13
C LYS A 238 -2.64 9.03 16.14
N ILE A 239 -2.57 7.74 15.80
CA ILE A 239 -3.60 7.09 15.00
C ILE A 239 -4.87 6.96 15.85
N ARG A 240 -5.99 7.50 15.36
CA ARG A 240 -7.31 7.43 16.00
C ARG A 240 -8.22 6.53 15.18
N THR A 241 -8.38 5.29 15.61
CA THR A 241 -9.15 4.27 14.89
C THR A 241 -10.65 4.55 14.86
N ASN A 242 -11.20 5.16 15.92
CA ASN A 242 -12.65 5.38 16.07
C ASN A 242 -13.19 6.59 15.28
N SER A 243 -12.35 7.34 14.56
CA SER A 243 -12.74 8.64 14.00
C SER A 243 -12.91 8.69 12.49
N GLN A 244 -12.60 7.63 11.73
CA GLN A 244 -12.53 7.64 10.25
C GLN A 244 -13.81 8.22 9.60
N PRO A 245 -13.84 9.54 9.24
CA PRO A 245 -15.08 10.16 8.76
C PRO A 245 -15.35 9.85 7.29
N PHE A 246 -14.36 9.38 6.54
CA PHE A 246 -14.48 9.03 5.13
C PHE A 246 -14.50 7.52 4.94
N SER A 247 -15.44 7.04 4.12
CA SER A 247 -15.50 5.63 3.72
C SER A 247 -14.41 5.32 2.69
N TYR A 248 -14.19 6.22 1.73
CA TYR A 248 -13.26 6.04 0.63
C TYR A 248 -12.34 7.23 0.45
N GLY A 249 -11.06 6.94 0.24
CA GLY A 249 -10.05 7.95 -0.08
C GLY A 249 -9.00 7.44 -1.06
N ILE A 250 -8.21 8.36 -1.61
CA ILE A 250 -7.11 8.04 -2.54
C ILE A 250 -5.81 8.71 -2.07
N CYS A 251 -4.74 7.94 -2.06
CA CYS A 251 -3.36 8.41 -1.95
C CYS A 251 -2.74 8.53 -3.34
N ILE A 252 -2.37 9.75 -3.74
CA ILE A 252 -1.72 10.03 -5.01
C ILE A 252 -0.21 10.20 -4.77
N PRO A 253 0.67 9.61 -5.60
CA PRO A 253 2.11 9.75 -5.44
C PRO A 253 2.58 11.21 -5.61
N PRO A 254 3.87 11.50 -5.33
CA PRO A 254 4.45 12.82 -5.56
C PRO A 254 4.20 13.34 -6.97
N LEU A 255 3.46 14.44 -7.08
CA LEU A 255 3.10 15.05 -8.36
C LEU A 255 4.17 16.02 -8.83
N PHE A 256 4.52 15.92 -10.12
CA PHE A 256 5.53 16.74 -10.75
C PHE A 256 5.22 16.96 -12.23
N GLY A 257 5.78 18.04 -12.78
CA GLY A 257 5.65 18.37 -14.21
C GLY A 257 4.44 19.23 -14.51
N ASN A 258 4.17 19.41 -15.81
CA ASN A 258 3.10 20.30 -16.27
C ASN A 258 1.77 19.54 -16.34
N ILE A 259 1.02 19.56 -15.24
CA ILE A 259 -0.32 18.98 -15.16
C ILE A 259 -1.33 20.10 -15.42
N SER A 260 -2.23 19.91 -16.38
CA SER A 260 -3.23 20.93 -16.70
C SER A 260 -4.31 21.03 -15.63
N GLN A 261 -4.96 22.20 -15.53
CA GLN A 261 -6.06 22.41 -14.60
C GLN A 261 -7.24 21.50 -14.93
N GLU A 262 -7.53 21.32 -16.22
CA GLU A 262 -8.57 20.44 -16.72
C GLU A 262 -8.34 19.00 -16.26
N HIS A 263 -7.13 18.49 -16.39
CA HIS A 263 -6.85 17.10 -16.00
C HIS A 263 -7.04 16.88 -14.49
N LEU A 264 -6.59 17.82 -13.65
CA LEU A 264 -6.83 17.73 -12.20
C LEU A 264 -8.31 17.84 -11.83
N VAL A 265 -9.04 18.78 -12.44
CA VAL A 265 -10.48 18.93 -12.19
C VAL A 265 -11.24 17.67 -12.62
N GLU A 266 -10.96 17.13 -13.80
CA GLU A 266 -11.59 15.89 -14.27
C GLU A 266 -11.26 14.72 -13.34
N TYR A 267 -10.00 14.56 -12.92
CA TYR A 267 -9.59 13.49 -12.00
C TYR A 267 -10.33 13.56 -10.66
N ILE A 268 -10.39 14.74 -10.06
CA ILE A 268 -11.02 14.95 -8.75
C ILE A 268 -12.54 14.74 -8.85
N GLU A 269 -13.19 15.33 -9.85
CA GLU A 269 -14.64 15.20 -10.01
C GLU A 269 -15.08 13.78 -10.39
N LEU A 270 -14.34 13.09 -11.26
CA LEU A 270 -14.61 11.68 -11.56
C LEU A 270 -14.38 10.80 -10.32
N SER A 271 -13.33 11.06 -9.53
CA SER A 271 -13.10 10.34 -8.28
C SER A 271 -14.27 10.51 -7.31
N LYS A 272 -14.82 11.72 -7.18
CA LYS A 272 -16.01 11.99 -6.36
C LYS A 272 -17.23 11.20 -6.84
N LEU A 273 -17.47 11.13 -8.15
CA LEU A 273 -18.56 10.34 -8.73
C LEU A 273 -18.39 8.82 -8.51
N LEU A 274 -17.15 8.34 -8.35
CA LEU A 274 -16.86 6.96 -7.96
C LEU A 274 -17.11 6.69 -6.46
N GLY A 275 -17.41 7.72 -5.68
CA GLY A 275 -17.69 7.64 -4.24
C GLY A 275 -16.49 8.03 -3.35
N VAL A 276 -15.39 8.52 -3.92
CA VAL A 276 -14.23 8.99 -3.16
C VAL A 276 -14.57 10.29 -2.44
N GLN A 277 -14.30 10.33 -1.14
CA GLN A 277 -14.65 11.48 -0.30
C GLN A 277 -13.43 12.34 0.06
N HIS A 278 -12.23 11.79 -0.01
CA HIS A 278 -11.01 12.51 0.34
C HIS A 278 -9.78 12.06 -0.45
N LEU A 279 -8.95 12.99 -0.91
CA LEU A 279 -7.76 12.71 -1.70
C LEU A 279 -6.51 13.33 -1.06
N TYR A 280 -5.41 12.59 -1.02
CA TYR A 280 -4.12 13.06 -0.53
C TYR A 280 -3.17 13.29 -1.70
N PHE A 281 -2.72 14.53 -1.87
CA PHE A 281 -1.83 14.93 -2.95
C PHE A 281 -0.47 15.34 -2.41
N TYR A 282 0.59 14.62 -2.79
CA TYR A 282 1.96 15.00 -2.47
C TYR A 282 2.47 16.04 -3.47
N SER A 283 2.49 17.31 -3.07
CA SER A 283 2.94 18.42 -3.92
C SER A 283 4.47 18.48 -3.93
N PHE A 284 5.08 18.07 -5.05
CA PHE A 284 6.55 18.05 -5.20
C PHE A 284 7.06 19.17 -6.10
N ARG A 285 6.70 19.16 -7.38
CA ARG A 285 7.13 20.16 -8.38
C ARG A 285 5.99 20.46 -9.34
N LEU A 286 4.92 21.03 -8.79
CA LEU A 286 3.73 21.46 -9.51
C LEU A 286 3.87 22.89 -10.02
N SER A 287 3.15 23.21 -11.10
CA SER A 287 2.95 24.61 -11.52
C SER A 287 1.97 25.32 -10.59
N ASP A 288 2.06 26.64 -10.51
CA ASP A 288 1.14 27.47 -9.70
C ASP A 288 -0.32 27.21 -10.10
N ALA A 289 -0.57 27.07 -11.40
CA ALA A 289 -1.89 26.75 -11.94
C ALA A 289 -2.46 25.43 -11.39
N ALA A 290 -1.63 24.38 -11.26
CA ALA A 290 -2.02 23.10 -10.68
C ALA A 290 -2.19 23.20 -9.16
N THR A 291 -1.30 23.92 -8.48
CA THR A 291 -1.38 24.17 -7.03
C THR A 291 -2.68 24.87 -6.65
N HIS A 292 -3.10 25.93 -7.38
CA HIS A 292 -4.35 26.62 -7.12
C HIS A 292 -5.59 25.73 -7.27
N VAL A 293 -5.59 24.77 -8.20
CA VAL A 293 -6.68 23.78 -8.32
C VAL A 293 -6.76 22.93 -7.05
N LEU A 294 -5.61 22.43 -6.56
CA LEU A 294 -5.60 21.63 -5.34
C LEU A 294 -6.03 22.44 -4.12
N GLU A 295 -5.57 23.69 -3.98
CA GLU A 295 -5.95 24.58 -2.87
C GLU A 295 -7.45 24.90 -2.88
N TYR A 296 -8.05 25.03 -4.06
CA TYR A 296 -9.49 25.21 -4.22
C TYR A 296 -10.28 24.01 -3.66
N TYR A 297 -9.83 22.78 -3.91
CA TYR A 297 -10.44 21.57 -3.35
C TYR A 297 -10.08 21.31 -1.88
N GLU A 298 -8.91 21.78 -1.43
CA GLU A 298 -8.51 21.72 -0.03
C GLU A 298 -9.42 22.58 0.86
N LYS A 299 -9.78 23.79 0.40
CA LYS A 299 -10.76 24.65 1.08
C LYS A 299 -12.14 24.01 1.23
N GLN A 300 -12.46 23.01 0.40
CA GLN A 300 -13.70 22.24 0.46
C GLN A 300 -13.59 20.95 1.29
N ASN A 301 -12.43 20.70 1.93
CA ASN A 301 -12.13 19.48 2.67
C ASN A 301 -12.17 18.19 1.81
N ILE A 302 -12.03 18.33 0.49
CA ILE A 302 -11.99 17.20 -0.47
C ILE A 302 -10.55 16.72 -0.65
N VAL A 303 -9.59 17.64 -0.57
CA VAL A 303 -8.17 17.38 -0.76
C VAL A 303 -7.39 17.72 0.51
N THR A 304 -6.37 16.91 0.80
CA THR A 304 -5.26 17.28 1.67
C THR A 304 -4.00 17.44 0.81
N ILE A 305 -3.38 18.63 0.81
CA ILE A 305 -2.11 18.86 0.13
C ILE A 305 -0.97 18.58 1.10
N ILE A 306 -0.05 17.69 0.72
CA ILE A 306 1.11 17.31 1.53
C ILE A 306 2.37 17.88 0.86
N PRO A 307 3.07 18.85 1.48
CA PRO A 307 4.33 19.34 0.96
C PRO A 307 5.36 18.21 0.87
N TRP A 308 5.91 18.00 -0.33
CA TRP A 308 6.85 16.92 -0.60
C TRP A 308 8.15 17.43 -1.18
N LYS A 309 8.98 18.08 -0.36
CA LYS A 309 10.28 18.60 -0.79
C LYS A 309 11.41 17.65 -0.38
N LEU A 310 11.98 16.93 -1.35
CA LEU A 310 13.12 16.05 -1.08
C LEU A 310 14.36 16.86 -0.61
N PRO A 311 15.19 16.28 0.27
CA PRO A 311 16.50 16.85 0.65
C PRO A 311 17.35 17.17 -0.58
N VAL A 312 18.17 18.22 -0.48
CA VAL A 312 18.99 18.73 -1.59
C VAL A 312 20.00 17.70 -2.12
N GLU A 313 20.41 16.75 -1.29
CA GLU A 313 21.32 15.65 -1.65
C GLU A 313 20.62 14.53 -2.44
N ILE A 314 19.29 14.55 -2.53
CA ILE A 314 18.49 13.58 -3.24
C ILE A 314 18.05 14.17 -4.57
N HIS A 315 18.47 13.52 -5.65
CA HIS A 315 18.19 13.91 -7.03
C HIS A 315 17.31 12.84 -7.70
N ASP A 316 16.67 13.19 -8.81
CA ASP A 316 15.67 12.36 -9.50
C ASP A 316 16.14 10.93 -9.81
N ASN A 317 17.44 10.71 -9.99
CA ASN A 317 18.01 9.39 -10.28
C ASN A 317 18.52 8.63 -9.05
N THR A 318 18.69 9.30 -7.91
CA THR A 318 19.27 8.70 -6.69
C THR A 318 18.21 8.09 -5.78
N ILE A 319 16.93 8.43 -5.96
CA ILE A 319 15.77 7.77 -5.34
C ILE A 319 14.78 7.35 -6.42
N TRP A 320 13.99 6.30 -6.17
CA TRP A 320 13.00 5.85 -7.15
C TRP A 320 11.79 6.78 -7.19
N TYR A 321 11.46 7.27 -8.39
CA TYR A 321 10.24 8.02 -8.71
C TYR A 321 9.90 9.10 -7.67
N ASN A 322 10.87 9.98 -7.37
CA ASN A 322 10.73 11.09 -6.43
C ASN A 322 10.32 10.66 -5.00
N GLY A 323 10.68 9.45 -4.59
CA GLY A 323 10.35 8.93 -3.25
C GLY A 323 8.93 8.41 -3.13
N GLN A 324 8.28 8.03 -4.25
CA GLN A 324 6.91 7.50 -4.28
C GLN A 324 6.62 6.44 -3.21
N LEU A 325 7.55 5.50 -2.98
CA LEU A 325 7.35 4.45 -2.00
C LEU A 325 7.22 4.98 -0.55
N ILE A 326 8.03 5.99 -0.18
CA ILE A 326 7.91 6.64 1.14
C ILE A 326 6.61 7.43 1.21
N ALA A 327 6.27 8.17 0.15
CA ALA A 327 5.02 8.95 0.11
C ALA A 327 3.78 8.06 0.26
N HIS A 328 3.73 6.90 -0.43
CA HIS A 328 2.64 5.94 -0.26
C HIS A 328 2.53 5.44 1.18
N ASN A 329 3.64 5.06 1.80
CA ASN A 329 3.61 4.55 3.18
C ASN A 329 3.34 5.66 4.21
N ASP A 330 3.82 6.89 3.98
CA ASP A 330 3.40 8.04 4.79
C ASP A 330 1.88 8.26 4.67
N CYS A 331 1.33 8.23 3.46
CA CYS A 331 -0.10 8.40 3.22
C CYS A 331 -0.94 7.29 3.84
N LEU A 332 -0.47 6.04 3.76
CA LEU A 332 -1.09 4.89 4.42
C LEU A 332 -1.33 5.20 5.90
N TYR A 333 -0.30 5.64 6.63
CA TYR A 333 -0.40 5.92 8.06
C TYR A 333 -1.25 7.17 8.37
N ARG A 334 -1.19 8.23 7.54
CA ARG A 334 -2.09 9.40 7.67
C ARG A 334 -3.55 9.01 7.52
N SER A 335 -3.84 8.19 6.51
CA SER A 335 -5.21 7.79 6.17
C SER A 335 -5.86 6.91 7.24
N MET A 336 -5.08 6.21 8.07
CA MET A 336 -5.59 5.28 9.10
C MET A 336 -6.64 5.90 10.02
N SER A 337 -6.54 7.19 10.33
CA SER A 337 -7.48 7.89 11.22
C SER A 337 -8.64 8.57 10.51
N GLN A 338 -8.60 8.60 9.17
CA GLN A 338 -9.47 9.42 8.34
C GLN A 338 -10.28 8.61 7.32
N VAL A 339 -9.78 7.46 6.88
CA VAL A 339 -10.35 6.74 5.74
C VAL A 339 -10.50 5.26 6.08
N LYS A 340 -11.70 4.71 5.87
CA LYS A 340 -11.97 3.27 6.07
C LYS A 340 -11.30 2.41 5.00
N MET A 341 -11.40 2.81 3.73
CA MET A 341 -10.79 2.15 2.57
C MET A 341 -10.00 3.16 1.73
N VAL A 342 -8.69 2.98 1.59
CA VAL A 342 -7.83 3.89 0.83
C VAL A 342 -7.25 3.21 -0.40
N ALA A 343 -7.37 3.85 -1.57
CA ALA A 343 -6.74 3.39 -2.80
C ALA A 343 -5.39 4.09 -3.01
N PHE A 344 -4.47 3.41 -3.69
CA PHE A 344 -3.20 3.98 -4.12
C PHE A 344 -3.17 3.99 -5.64
N ASN A 345 -3.55 5.10 -6.27
CA ASN A 345 -3.69 5.23 -7.72
C ASN A 345 -2.86 6.43 -8.22
N ASP A 346 -2.44 6.35 -9.48
CA ASP A 346 -1.84 7.50 -10.18
C ASP A 346 -2.94 8.41 -10.78
N LEU A 347 -2.57 9.58 -11.31
CA LEU A 347 -3.53 10.53 -11.92
C LEU A 347 -4.17 10.03 -13.22
N ASP A 348 -3.53 9.08 -13.90
CA ASP A 348 -4.02 8.42 -15.10
C ASP A 348 -4.79 7.12 -14.80
N GLU A 349 -5.12 6.85 -13.52
CA GLU A 349 -5.67 5.57 -13.09
C GLU A 349 -6.96 5.70 -12.26
N PHE A 350 -7.99 4.94 -12.65
CA PHE A 350 -9.28 4.90 -11.95
C PHE A 350 -9.72 3.45 -11.72
N ILE A 351 -10.11 3.11 -10.49
CA ILE A 351 -10.75 1.81 -10.21
C ILE A 351 -12.22 1.96 -10.60
N ILE A 352 -12.60 1.42 -11.75
CA ILE A 352 -13.95 1.55 -12.29
C ILE A 352 -14.75 0.27 -11.99
N PRO A 353 -15.86 0.37 -11.26
CA PRO A 353 -16.82 -0.71 -11.14
C PRO A 353 -17.57 -0.93 -12.46
N HIS A 354 -17.85 -2.17 -12.79
CA HIS A 354 -18.59 -2.60 -13.98
C HIS A 354 -19.94 -3.19 -13.61
N ASN A 355 -20.78 -3.43 -14.61
CA ASN A 355 -22.09 -4.07 -14.47
C ASN A 355 -23.02 -3.39 -13.44
N GLY A 356 -23.01 -2.05 -13.40
CA GLY A 356 -23.89 -1.27 -12.53
C GLY A 356 -23.47 -1.22 -11.06
N SER A 357 -22.36 -1.86 -10.67
CA SER A 357 -21.86 -1.81 -9.28
C SER A 357 -21.22 -0.47 -8.90
N THR A 358 -21.00 -0.27 -7.60
CA THR A 358 -20.24 0.82 -6.98
C THR A 358 -19.08 0.28 -6.14
N TRP A 359 -18.19 1.16 -5.64
CA TRP A 359 -17.18 0.76 -4.66
C TRP A 359 -17.82 0.14 -3.42
N THR A 360 -18.89 0.75 -2.92
CA THR A 360 -19.67 0.24 -1.79
C THR A 360 -20.21 -1.16 -2.02
N ASP A 361 -20.75 -1.44 -3.20
CA ASP A 361 -21.35 -2.75 -3.49
C ASP A 361 -20.32 -3.88 -3.45
N PHE A 362 -19.15 -3.69 -4.08
CA PHE A 362 -18.15 -4.76 -4.11
C PHE A 362 -17.41 -4.86 -2.77
N VAL A 363 -17.17 -3.76 -2.07
CA VAL A 363 -16.54 -3.79 -0.74
C VAL A 363 -17.47 -4.52 0.23
N ASN A 364 -18.75 -4.14 0.33
CA ASN A 364 -19.69 -4.79 1.24
C ASN A 364 -19.87 -6.29 0.94
N ARG A 365 -19.83 -6.68 -0.34
CA ARG A 365 -19.99 -8.08 -0.76
C ARG A 365 -18.75 -8.93 -0.50
N LEU A 366 -17.56 -8.35 -0.67
CA LEU A 366 -16.30 -9.10 -0.68
C LEU A 366 -15.49 -8.93 0.62
N SER A 367 -15.83 -7.95 1.46
CA SER A 367 -15.19 -7.76 2.76
C SER A 367 -15.46 -8.94 3.70
N GLY A 368 -14.50 -9.19 4.57
CA GLY A 368 -14.58 -10.19 5.62
C GLY A 368 -13.52 -9.90 6.69
N GLU A 369 -13.62 -10.58 7.83
CA GLU A 369 -12.74 -10.38 8.98
C GLU A 369 -11.25 -10.46 8.60
N ASN A 370 -10.89 -11.48 7.82
CA ASN A 370 -9.52 -11.74 7.38
C ASN A 370 -9.13 -11.04 6.07
N VAL A 371 -9.98 -10.17 5.51
CA VAL A 371 -9.66 -9.42 4.28
C VAL A 371 -9.06 -8.08 4.68
N CYS A 372 -7.89 -7.72 4.14
CA CYS A 372 -7.27 -6.42 4.39
C CYS A 372 -7.34 -5.45 3.20
N GLY A 373 -7.83 -5.92 2.06
CA GLY A 373 -8.01 -5.08 0.89
C GLY A 373 -8.23 -5.87 -0.39
N PHE A 374 -8.32 -5.10 -1.46
CA PHE A 374 -8.68 -5.54 -2.80
C PHE A 374 -7.58 -5.17 -3.79
N SER A 375 -7.24 -6.09 -4.70
CA SER A 375 -6.34 -5.81 -5.82
C SER A 375 -7.09 -5.85 -7.15
N PHE A 376 -6.75 -4.91 -8.03
CA PHE A 376 -7.40 -4.73 -9.32
C PHE A 376 -6.38 -4.90 -10.43
N TRP A 377 -6.69 -5.80 -11.37
CA TRP A 377 -5.97 -5.84 -12.63
C TRP A 377 -6.24 -4.59 -13.46
N SER A 378 -5.30 -4.23 -14.33
CA SER A 378 -5.43 -3.01 -15.14
C SER A 378 -5.69 -3.32 -16.61
N ALA A 379 -6.50 -2.47 -17.24
CA ALA A 379 -6.62 -2.39 -18.68
C ALA A 379 -6.14 -1.02 -19.14
N PHE A 380 -5.34 -1.01 -20.21
CA PHE A 380 -4.74 0.21 -20.73
C PHE A 380 -5.65 0.83 -21.77
N PHE A 381 -6.07 2.07 -21.52
CA PHE A 381 -6.79 2.90 -22.47
C PHE A 381 -5.77 3.74 -23.23
N ASP A 382 -5.38 3.24 -24.40
CA ASP A 382 -4.27 3.82 -25.16
C ASP A 382 -4.77 5.04 -25.96
N PRO A 383 -4.13 6.22 -25.85
CA PRO A 383 -4.50 7.42 -26.59
C PRO A 383 -4.58 7.20 -28.11
N SER A 384 -3.79 6.29 -28.68
CA SER A 384 -3.82 5.96 -30.11
C SER A 384 -5.13 5.31 -30.58
N THR A 385 -5.92 4.78 -29.64
CA THR A 385 -7.25 4.21 -29.91
C THR A 385 -8.38 5.19 -29.61
N GLY A 386 -8.04 6.33 -29.02
CA GLY A 386 -8.98 7.37 -28.66
C GLY A 386 -9.56 8.10 -29.87
N ARG A 387 -10.73 8.70 -29.69
CA ARG A 387 -11.34 9.62 -30.64
C ARG A 387 -11.69 10.90 -29.88
N PRO A 388 -11.42 12.09 -30.45
CA PRO A 388 -11.78 13.34 -29.80
C PRO A 388 -13.26 13.34 -29.40
N HIS A 389 -13.52 13.56 -28.11
CA HIS A 389 -14.88 13.73 -27.62
C HIS A 389 -15.22 15.24 -27.58
N PRO A 390 -16.38 15.68 -28.11
CA PRO A 390 -16.75 17.11 -28.15
C PRO A 390 -16.79 17.81 -26.78
N SER A 391 -16.90 17.04 -25.70
CA SER A 391 -16.92 17.58 -24.34
C SER A 391 -15.57 18.11 -23.84
N GLY A 392 -14.46 17.73 -24.47
CA GLY A 392 -13.11 18.03 -23.98
C GLY A 392 -12.65 17.20 -22.77
N LEU A 393 -13.46 16.24 -22.30
CA LEU A 393 -13.08 15.32 -21.23
C LEU A 393 -12.12 14.24 -21.76
N PHE A 394 -10.99 14.07 -21.08
CA PHE A 394 -9.91 13.16 -21.47
C PHE A 394 -10.33 11.70 -21.38
N THR A 395 -11.02 11.31 -20.31
CA THR A 395 -11.48 9.93 -20.10
C THR A 395 -12.55 9.53 -21.11
N MET A 396 -13.38 10.49 -21.54
CA MET A 396 -14.43 10.26 -22.54
C MET A 396 -13.89 10.05 -23.96
N SER A 397 -12.70 10.57 -24.22
CA SER A 397 -12.03 10.47 -25.52
C SER A 397 -11.33 9.12 -25.71
N GLN A 398 -11.11 8.34 -24.65
CA GLN A 398 -10.37 7.08 -24.69
C GLN A 398 -11.25 5.93 -24.21
N THR A 399 -11.89 5.23 -25.16
CA THR A 399 -12.78 4.09 -24.88
C THR A 399 -12.30 2.79 -25.54
N GLY A 400 -11.11 2.78 -26.12
CA GLY A 400 -10.44 1.55 -26.56
C GLY A 400 -9.46 1.08 -25.49
N ARG A 401 -9.71 -0.08 -24.89
CA ARG A 401 -8.80 -0.66 -23.88
C ARG A 401 -8.08 -1.89 -24.38
N SER A 402 -6.93 -2.20 -23.79
CA SER A 402 -6.24 -3.47 -24.04
C SER A 402 -7.17 -4.65 -23.78
N ALA A 403 -7.22 -5.59 -24.73
CA ALA A 403 -8.07 -6.77 -24.63
C ALA A 403 -7.64 -7.67 -23.47
N LYS A 404 -6.32 -7.77 -23.26
CA LYS A 404 -5.73 -8.49 -22.13
C LYS A 404 -5.50 -7.51 -20.97
N PHE A 405 -5.88 -7.94 -19.77
CA PHE A 405 -5.56 -7.24 -18.53
C PHE A 405 -4.09 -7.45 -18.15
N SER A 406 -3.46 -6.41 -17.63
CA SER A 406 -2.17 -6.50 -16.96
C SER A 406 -2.35 -6.98 -15.53
N GLN A 407 -1.56 -8.00 -15.18
CA GLN A 407 -1.55 -8.61 -13.86
C GLN A 407 -0.38 -8.11 -12.99
N VAL A 408 0.47 -7.24 -13.55
CA VAL A 408 1.66 -6.69 -12.88
C VAL A 408 1.50 -5.20 -12.56
N ARG A 409 0.77 -4.45 -13.39
CA ARG A 409 0.44 -3.03 -13.16
C ARG A 409 -0.88 -2.93 -12.41
N THR A 410 -0.99 -3.65 -11.30
CA THR A 410 -2.16 -3.62 -10.43
C THR A 410 -2.13 -2.39 -9.53
N LYS A 411 -3.28 -2.01 -8.99
CA LYS A 411 -3.40 -1.11 -7.84
C LYS A 411 -4.35 -1.71 -6.81
N VAL A 412 -4.36 -1.13 -5.61
CA VAL A 412 -5.03 -1.69 -4.44
C VAL A 412 -5.96 -0.68 -3.77
N LEU A 413 -7.04 -1.18 -3.18
CA LEU A 413 -7.94 -0.48 -2.25
C LEU A 413 -7.89 -1.23 -0.93
N VAL A 414 -7.39 -0.64 0.14
CA VAL A 414 -7.04 -1.36 1.38
C VAL A 414 -7.71 -0.75 2.61
N GLU A 415 -7.96 -1.58 3.62
CA GLU A 415 -8.26 -1.12 4.97
C GLU A 415 -6.93 -0.71 5.64
N PRO A 416 -6.63 0.60 5.78
CA PRO A 416 -5.28 1.04 6.13
C PRO A 416 -4.84 0.51 7.50
N LEU A 417 -5.77 0.34 8.45
CA LEU A 417 -5.47 -0.21 9.78
C LEU A 417 -4.93 -1.64 9.75
N LYS A 418 -5.27 -2.44 8.74
CA LYS A 418 -4.83 -3.83 8.58
C LYS A 418 -3.50 -3.97 7.82
N ILE A 419 -2.86 -2.87 7.42
CA ILE A 419 -1.65 -2.87 6.60
C ILE A 419 -0.46 -2.27 7.35
N PHE A 420 0.70 -2.91 7.24
CA PHE A 420 1.97 -2.40 7.75
C PHE A 420 2.74 -1.63 6.66
N GLU A 421 2.78 -2.18 5.44
CA GLU A 421 3.47 -1.60 4.30
C GLU A 421 2.71 -1.84 2.97
N VAL A 422 2.55 -0.77 2.18
CA VAL A 422 2.16 -0.84 0.77
C VAL A 422 3.37 -0.70 -0.15
N GLY A 423 3.35 -1.43 -1.26
CA GLY A 423 4.22 -1.20 -2.41
C GLY A 423 3.61 -0.22 -3.40
N ILE A 424 4.20 -0.13 -4.59
CA ILE A 424 3.70 0.71 -5.70
C ILE A 424 2.46 0.08 -6.34
N HIS A 425 2.45 -1.24 -6.47
CA HIS A 425 1.40 -2.00 -7.19
C HIS A 425 0.64 -3.01 -6.32
N HIS A 426 1.04 -3.19 -5.06
CA HIS A 426 0.55 -4.27 -4.20
C HIS A 426 0.63 -3.90 -2.70
N VAL A 427 0.05 -4.73 -1.84
CA VAL A 427 0.37 -4.74 -0.41
C VAL A 427 1.60 -5.61 -0.19
N SER A 428 2.69 -5.01 0.29
CA SER A 428 3.93 -5.74 0.58
C SER A 428 3.80 -6.54 1.87
N LYS A 429 3.27 -5.90 2.92
CA LYS A 429 3.16 -6.53 4.24
C LYS A 429 1.86 -6.15 4.94
N PRO A 430 0.94 -7.11 5.16
CA PRO A 430 -0.19 -6.88 6.06
C PRO A 430 0.31 -6.72 7.50
N ASN A 431 -0.53 -6.13 8.36
CA ASN A 431 -0.18 -5.92 9.76
C ASN A 431 -0.12 -7.23 10.55
N GLU A 432 -0.88 -8.24 10.14
CA GLU A 432 -0.95 -9.57 10.73
C GLU A 432 -0.98 -10.64 9.63
N GLU A 433 -0.44 -11.82 9.91
CA GLU A 433 -0.27 -12.90 8.92
C GLU A 433 -1.58 -13.48 8.37
N HIS A 434 -2.66 -13.42 9.15
CA HIS A 434 -3.94 -13.99 8.77
C HIS A 434 -4.70 -13.11 7.76
N TYR A 435 -4.33 -11.83 7.64
CA TYR A 435 -4.95 -10.91 6.70
C TYR A 435 -4.55 -11.20 5.25
N LYS A 436 -5.54 -11.13 4.34
CA LYS A 436 -5.38 -11.49 2.93
C LYS A 436 -5.90 -10.39 2.01
N MET A 437 -5.18 -10.20 0.91
CA MET A 437 -5.65 -9.42 -0.22
C MET A 437 -6.56 -10.29 -1.09
N LEU A 438 -7.73 -9.74 -1.45
CA LEU A 438 -8.61 -10.38 -2.43
C LEU A 438 -8.44 -9.75 -3.80
N ARG A 439 -8.25 -10.58 -4.82
CA ARG A 439 -8.27 -10.11 -6.21
C ARG A 439 -9.71 -9.98 -6.66
N VAL A 440 -10.09 -8.79 -7.12
CA VAL A 440 -11.44 -8.53 -7.64
C VAL A 440 -11.56 -9.07 -9.06
N ASP A 441 -12.67 -9.77 -9.32
CA ASP A 441 -12.99 -10.26 -10.65
C ASP A 441 -13.20 -9.09 -11.62
N THR A 442 -12.65 -9.18 -12.82
CA THR A 442 -12.70 -8.09 -13.81
C THR A 442 -14.12 -7.82 -14.34
N ASN A 443 -15.08 -8.72 -14.10
CA ASN A 443 -16.49 -8.45 -14.37
C ASN A 443 -17.15 -7.58 -13.27
N VAL A 444 -16.51 -7.45 -12.10
CA VAL A 444 -16.99 -6.62 -10.99
C VAL A 444 -16.35 -5.24 -11.05
N ALA A 445 -15.02 -5.18 -11.06
CA ALA A 445 -14.27 -3.93 -11.16
C ALA A 445 -12.84 -4.18 -11.64
N PHE A 446 -12.26 -3.20 -12.34
CA PHE A 446 -10.84 -3.22 -12.69
C PHE A 446 -10.28 -1.80 -12.85
N LEU A 447 -8.96 -1.69 -12.89
CA LEU A 447 -8.26 -0.42 -13.04
C LEU A 447 -8.27 0.02 -14.51
N HIS A 448 -8.90 1.15 -14.80
CA HIS A 448 -8.73 1.88 -16.05
C HIS A 448 -7.43 2.68 -15.96
N HIS A 449 -6.46 2.36 -16.82
CA HIS A 449 -5.16 3.04 -16.86
C HIS A 449 -5.05 3.80 -18.20
N TYR A 450 -5.27 5.11 -18.18
CA TYR A 450 -5.32 6.00 -19.35
C TYR A 450 -3.92 6.42 -19.80
N ARG A 451 -3.21 5.45 -20.39
CA ARG A 451 -1.84 5.63 -20.85
C ARG A 451 -1.56 4.74 -22.04
N LYS A 452 -0.56 5.15 -22.83
CA LYS A 452 0.03 4.31 -23.87
C LYS A 452 0.39 2.93 -23.31
N CYS A 453 -0.16 1.89 -23.94
CA CYS A 453 0.14 0.52 -23.60
C CYS A 453 1.53 0.18 -24.14
N VAL A 454 2.42 -0.28 -23.26
CA VAL A 454 3.78 -0.71 -23.63
C VAL A 454 3.87 -2.22 -23.48
N SER A 455 4.22 -2.92 -24.56
CA SER A 455 4.37 -4.37 -24.56
C SER A 455 5.65 -4.79 -23.80
N ASN A 456 5.57 -4.86 -22.48
CA ASN A 456 6.61 -5.39 -21.61
C ASN A 456 6.01 -6.03 -20.33
N TYR A 457 6.81 -6.80 -19.60
CA TYR A 457 6.42 -7.40 -18.32
C TYR A 457 5.07 -8.14 -18.32
N GLY A 458 4.77 -8.90 -19.39
CA GLY A 458 3.53 -9.68 -19.52
C GLY A 458 2.32 -8.93 -20.07
N MET A 459 2.46 -7.63 -20.37
CA MET A 459 1.46 -6.81 -21.04
C MET A 459 1.44 -7.10 -22.55
N LYS A 460 0.23 -7.20 -23.13
CA LYS A 460 0.01 -7.38 -24.56
C LYS A 460 -0.84 -6.23 -25.09
N CYS A 461 -0.24 -5.44 -25.98
CA CYS A 461 -0.84 -4.24 -26.57
C CYS A 461 -1.13 -4.44 -28.07
N ASP A 462 -1.40 -5.68 -28.47
CA ASP A 462 -1.66 -6.11 -29.85
C ASP A 462 -3.13 -5.99 -30.24
N LYS A 463 -4.04 -6.08 -29.28
CA LYS A 463 -5.48 -6.01 -29.49
C LYS A 463 -6.15 -5.07 -28.50
N PHE A 464 -6.97 -4.18 -29.03
CA PHE A 464 -7.81 -3.27 -28.25
C PHE A 464 -9.29 -3.58 -28.50
N ILE A 465 -10.11 -3.47 -27.46
CA ILE A 465 -11.56 -3.68 -27.53
C ILE A 465 -12.30 -2.45 -26.97
N PRO A 466 -13.51 -2.15 -27.48
CA PRO A 466 -14.31 -1.05 -26.96
C PRO A 466 -14.73 -1.31 -25.51
N ASP A 467 -14.62 -0.27 -24.68
CA ASP A 467 -15.13 -0.22 -23.32
C ASP A 467 -15.64 1.19 -23.05
N ARG A 468 -16.94 1.30 -22.82
CA ARG A 468 -17.65 2.57 -22.60
C ARG A 468 -18.20 2.67 -21.18
N ALA A 469 -17.69 1.88 -20.23
CA ALA A 469 -18.18 1.91 -18.85
C ALA A 469 -18.08 3.31 -18.23
N ILE A 470 -17.08 4.10 -18.64
CA ILE A 470 -16.88 5.46 -18.16
C ILE A 470 -18.02 6.42 -18.57
N TYR A 471 -18.75 6.15 -19.66
CA TYR A 471 -19.86 6.99 -20.12
C TYR A 471 -21.04 7.01 -19.15
N ARG A 472 -21.14 6.04 -18.22
CA ARG A 472 -22.12 6.09 -17.13
C ARG A 472 -22.03 7.38 -16.30
N TYR A 473 -20.86 7.98 -16.24
CA TYR A 473 -20.60 9.19 -15.44
C TYR A 473 -20.61 10.46 -16.29
N PHE A 474 -20.91 10.38 -17.59
CA PHE A 474 -20.66 11.48 -18.52
C PHE A 474 -21.42 12.76 -18.15
N ASP A 475 -22.75 12.67 -17.98
CA ASP A 475 -23.58 13.85 -17.76
C ASP A 475 -23.18 14.56 -16.45
N ASP A 476 -23.12 13.80 -15.35
CA ASP A 476 -22.73 14.32 -14.04
C ASP A 476 -21.30 14.88 -14.04
N LEU A 477 -20.35 14.17 -14.67
CA LEU A 477 -18.96 14.62 -14.75
C LEU A 477 -18.84 15.90 -15.57
N LYS A 478 -19.53 16.00 -16.70
CA LYS A 478 -19.46 17.19 -17.55
C LYS A 478 -20.02 18.41 -16.84
N THR A 479 -21.18 18.26 -16.20
CA THR A 479 -21.79 19.33 -15.41
C THR A 479 -20.88 19.79 -14.27
N ALA A 480 -20.32 18.85 -13.51
CA ALA A 480 -19.41 19.17 -12.42
C ALA A 480 -18.11 19.83 -12.94
N PHE A 481 -17.48 19.23 -13.94
CA PHE A 481 -16.25 19.72 -14.57
C PHE A 481 -16.39 21.16 -15.06
N ASP A 482 -17.42 21.47 -15.85
CA ASP A 482 -17.63 22.81 -16.38
C ASP A 482 -17.84 23.84 -15.27
N SER A 483 -18.66 23.47 -14.27
CA SER A 483 -18.96 24.33 -13.13
C SER A 483 -17.70 24.64 -12.32
N GLN A 484 -16.94 23.62 -11.93
CA GLN A 484 -15.73 23.80 -11.11
C GLN A 484 -14.64 24.55 -11.87
N LEU A 485 -14.40 24.20 -13.14
CA LEU A 485 -13.38 24.84 -13.95
C LEU A 485 -13.69 26.33 -14.19
N LYS A 486 -14.97 26.69 -14.37
CA LYS A 486 -15.39 28.10 -14.46
C LYS A 486 -15.08 28.86 -13.17
N ILE A 487 -15.40 28.31 -12.01
CA ILE A 487 -15.15 28.94 -10.70
C ILE A 487 -13.64 29.15 -10.49
N ILE A 488 -12.84 28.11 -10.72
CA ILE A 488 -11.38 28.17 -10.53
C ILE A 488 -10.75 29.23 -11.44
N ARG A 489 -11.16 29.30 -12.71
CA ARG A 489 -10.65 30.31 -13.65
C ARG A 489 -11.05 31.74 -13.26
N GLN A 490 -12.25 31.93 -12.70
CA GLN A 490 -12.68 33.24 -12.18
C GLN A 490 -11.84 33.69 -10.99
N ILE A 491 -11.59 32.79 -10.02
CA ILE A 491 -10.72 33.08 -8.86
C ILE A 491 -9.33 33.53 -9.31
N ASN A 492 -8.74 32.83 -10.29
CA ASN A 492 -7.42 33.17 -10.85
C ASN A 492 -7.38 34.48 -11.63
N SER A 493 -8.53 34.98 -12.12
CA SER A 493 -8.59 36.27 -12.83
C SER A 493 -8.71 37.49 -11.90
N THR A 494 -9.05 37.25 -10.64
CA THR A 494 -9.27 38.29 -9.61
C THR A 494 -8.17 38.37 -8.57
N ALA A 495 -7.23 37.42 -8.57
CA ALA A 495 -6.02 37.39 -7.76
C ALA A 495 -4.84 37.91 -8.59
#